data_AF-A0A4Q2U5V0-F1
#
_entry.id   AF-A0A4Q2U5V0-F1
#
_cell.length_a   1.000
_cell.length_b   1.000
_cell.length_c   1.000
_cell.angle_alpha   90.00
_cell.angle_beta   90.00
_cell.angle_gamma   90.00
#
_symmetry.space_group_name_H-M   'P 1'
#
loop_
_entity.id
_entity.type
_entity.pdbx_description
1 polymer ?
#
loop_
_entity_poly.entity_id
_entity_poly.type
_entity_poly.pdbx_seq_one_letter_code
_entity_poly.pdbx_strand_id
1 'polypeptide(L)'
;MSRRVLPALALIAALAPAAAFAATPAAPAAAARSAGAEPDPVGAHAAIASAQERLAEMDATISVLQDDADKVDAATRQKAHDAVTALKTVRDTYKKEIDSVVAQGRQMTVDQLRTARAALEAPYKQFDSAVDADVAQFKLDVAQRKAVVEARLKAEQSYWLGVASDLQAKVADMTAEQRDAVEARIAAVKARAAAAGARLTKLSTASRTAWSALKQGFINSRQILSDAYAPNR
;
A
#
# COMPACT_ATOMS: atom_id res chain seq x y z
N MET A 1 24.26 31.04 -36.39
CA MET A 1 24.34 32.52 -36.41
C MET A 1 23.04 33.02 -37.03
N SER A 2 22.24 33.94 -36.52
CA SER A 2 22.27 34.82 -35.36
C SER A 2 20.90 35.50 -35.32
N ARG A 3 20.40 35.85 -34.12
CA ARG A 3 19.69 37.12 -33.90
C ARG A 3 19.48 37.33 -32.39
N ARG A 4 20.29 38.23 -31.84
CA ARG A 4 20.01 39.00 -30.63
C ARG A 4 19.00 40.10 -30.97
N VAL A 5 18.07 40.41 -30.07
CA VAL A 5 17.58 41.79 -29.84
C VAL A 5 17.13 41.91 -28.35
N LEU A 6 17.79 42.81 -27.60
CA LEU A 6 17.36 43.52 -26.36
C LEU A 6 16.19 44.50 -26.71
N PRO A 7 15.58 45.38 -25.86
CA PRO A 7 16.02 45.94 -24.57
C PRO A 7 14.89 46.20 -23.52
N ALA A 8 15.24 46.33 -22.23
CA ALA A 8 15.24 47.55 -21.38
C ALA A 8 13.90 48.09 -20.86
N LEU A 9 13.84 48.28 -19.55
CA LEU A 9 13.48 49.58 -18.95
C LEU A 9 14.12 49.74 -17.56
N ALA A 10 14.55 50.97 -17.32
CA ALA A 10 15.55 51.43 -16.37
C ALA A 10 14.97 51.99 -15.06
N LEU A 11 15.82 52.08 -14.03
CA LEU A 11 16.16 53.27 -13.19
C LEU A 11 17.06 52.75 -12.03
N ILE A 12 18.36 53.07 -11.89
CA ILE A 12 19.05 54.33 -11.48
C ILE A 12 18.40 54.93 -10.20
N ALA A 13 19.07 55.28 -9.09
CA ALA A 13 20.39 55.06 -8.48
C ALA A 13 20.36 55.76 -7.08
N ALA A 14 21.22 55.31 -6.13
CA ALA A 14 22.03 56.10 -5.15
C ALA A 14 21.35 57.16 -4.22
N LEU A 15 21.75 57.48 -2.97
CA LEU A 15 22.77 57.01 -2.00
C LEU A 15 22.45 57.66 -0.61
N ALA A 16 22.54 56.88 0.48
CA ALA A 16 23.00 57.17 1.88
C ALA A 16 22.42 58.34 2.74
N PRO A 17 22.68 58.43 4.09
CA PRO A 17 23.45 57.56 4.99
C PRO A 17 22.82 57.24 6.39
N ALA A 18 23.54 56.38 7.13
CA ALA A 18 23.69 56.32 8.60
C ALA A 18 22.52 55.92 9.52
N ALA A 19 22.67 54.78 10.21
CA ALA A 19 22.83 54.72 11.67
C ALA A 19 22.92 53.25 12.14
N ALA A 20 23.71 53.04 13.18
CA ALA A 20 24.11 51.76 13.73
C ALA A 20 23.05 51.07 14.62
N PHE A 21 23.34 49.81 14.94
CA PHE A 21 22.77 48.94 15.98
C PHE A 21 21.45 48.20 15.68
N ALA A 22 21.56 46.92 15.30
CA ALA A 22 21.32 45.79 16.21
C ALA A 22 21.47 44.47 15.42
N ALA A 23 22.22 43.53 16.00
CA ALA A 23 22.45 42.21 15.42
C ALA A 23 21.20 41.32 15.58
N THR A 24 20.78 40.70 14.48
CA THR A 24 19.95 39.47 14.48
C THR A 24 20.58 38.51 13.48
N PRO A 25 20.92 37.27 13.85
CA PRO A 25 21.64 36.36 12.97
C PRO A 25 20.77 35.96 11.78
N ALA A 26 21.33 36.12 10.59
CA ALA A 26 20.78 35.60 9.35
C ALA A 26 20.59 34.08 9.46
N ALA A 27 19.39 33.61 9.15
CA ALA A 27 19.10 32.20 9.00
C ALA A 27 20.11 31.56 8.03
N PRO A 28 20.77 30.44 8.41
CA PRO A 28 21.71 29.80 7.52
C PRO A 28 20.98 29.25 6.30
N ALA A 29 21.64 29.41 5.16
CA ALA A 29 21.27 28.93 3.85
C ALA A 29 20.64 27.54 3.90
N ALA A 30 19.51 27.40 3.19
CA ALA A 30 18.85 26.14 2.93
C ALA A 30 19.89 25.08 2.55
N ALA A 31 19.96 24.08 3.42
CA ALA A 31 20.94 23.01 3.42
C ALA A 31 21.07 22.38 2.03
N ALA A 32 22.33 22.19 1.65
CA ALA A 32 22.73 21.31 0.57
C ALA A 32 21.94 19.99 0.66
N ARG A 33 21.39 19.59 -0.49
CA ARG A 33 20.69 18.33 -0.71
C ARG A 33 21.44 17.20 -0.01
N SER A 34 20.78 16.60 0.97
CA SER A 34 21.23 15.44 1.72
C SER A 34 21.42 14.26 0.76
N ALA A 35 22.62 14.09 0.24
CA ALA A 35 23.08 12.84 -0.35
C ALA A 35 23.32 11.86 0.79
N GLY A 36 22.39 10.92 1.04
CA GLY A 36 22.57 9.95 2.13
C GLY A 36 21.38 9.05 2.44
N ALA A 37 20.16 9.41 2.03
CA ALA A 37 19.10 8.44 1.79
C ALA A 37 18.99 8.31 0.28
N GLU A 38 19.34 7.16 -0.31
CA GLU A 38 19.00 6.94 -1.71
C GLU A 38 17.49 7.23 -1.85
N PRO A 39 17.07 8.22 -2.67
CA PRO A 39 15.66 8.40 -2.97
C PRO A 39 15.17 7.06 -3.50
N ASP A 40 13.99 6.58 -3.10
CA ASP A 40 13.32 5.47 -3.79
C ASP A 40 13.02 6.01 -5.20
N PRO A 41 13.88 5.81 -6.22
CA PRO A 41 13.91 6.70 -7.38
C PRO A 41 12.66 6.53 -8.24
N VAL A 42 11.87 5.49 -7.95
CA VAL A 42 10.76 5.01 -8.75
C VAL A 42 9.53 4.64 -7.89
N GLY A 43 9.61 4.66 -6.55
CA GLY A 43 8.52 4.19 -5.69
C GLY A 43 8.37 2.66 -5.66
N ALA A 44 9.41 1.93 -6.08
CA ALA A 44 9.36 0.49 -6.32
C ALA A 44 9.21 -0.31 -5.03
N HIS A 45 9.88 0.13 -3.95
CA HIS A 45 9.79 -0.55 -2.65
C HIS A 45 8.39 -0.44 -2.06
N ALA A 46 7.78 0.74 -2.14
CA ALA A 46 6.40 0.93 -1.72
C ALA A 46 5.41 0.12 -2.58
N ALA A 47 5.63 0.05 -3.90
CA ALA A 47 4.79 -0.74 -4.80
C ALA A 47 4.89 -2.24 -4.52
N ILE A 48 6.10 -2.77 -4.33
CA ILE A 48 6.35 -4.16 -3.95
C ILE A 48 5.68 -4.45 -2.61
N ALA A 49 5.84 -3.56 -1.62
CA ALA A 49 5.27 -3.78 -0.30
C ALA A 49 3.74 -3.84 -0.32
N SER A 50 3.08 -2.95 -1.06
CA SER A 50 1.62 -3.01 -1.23
C SER A 50 1.15 -4.24 -2.01
N ALA A 51 1.94 -4.74 -2.96
CA ALA A 51 1.60 -5.97 -3.67
C ALA A 51 1.75 -7.21 -2.76
N GLN A 52 2.79 -7.25 -1.95
CA GLN A 52 3.00 -8.33 -0.97
C GLN A 52 1.94 -8.33 0.14
N GLU A 53 1.47 -7.16 0.58
CA GLU A 53 0.29 -7.03 1.46
C GLU A 53 -0.94 -7.72 0.84
N ARG A 54 -1.27 -7.41 -0.42
CA ARG A 54 -2.40 -8.03 -1.13
C ARG A 54 -2.24 -9.53 -1.29
N LEU A 55 -1.03 -10.00 -1.56
CA LEU A 55 -0.72 -11.43 -1.60
C LEU A 55 -1.01 -12.11 -0.25
N ALA A 56 -0.60 -11.48 0.86
CA ALA A 56 -0.89 -11.98 2.20
C ALA A 56 -2.40 -12.01 2.50
N GLU A 57 -3.17 -11.02 2.03
CA GLU A 57 -4.64 -11.04 2.11
C GLU A 57 -5.27 -12.20 1.32
N MET A 58 -4.75 -12.48 0.11
CA MET A 58 -5.20 -13.60 -0.71
C MET A 58 -4.95 -14.94 -0.01
N ASP A 59 -3.74 -15.13 0.53
CA ASP A 59 -3.34 -16.35 1.25
C ASP A 59 -4.22 -16.57 2.49
N ALA A 60 -4.45 -15.53 3.28
CA ALA A 60 -5.32 -15.60 4.46
C ALA A 60 -6.77 -15.93 4.09
N THR A 61 -7.28 -15.37 2.99
CA THR A 61 -8.62 -15.67 2.49
C THR A 61 -8.74 -17.12 2.03
N ILE A 62 -7.76 -17.61 1.25
CA ILE A 62 -7.72 -19.00 0.79
C ILE A 62 -7.72 -19.95 1.99
N SER A 63 -6.95 -19.67 3.04
CA SER A 63 -6.92 -20.50 4.24
C SER A 63 -8.30 -20.62 4.90
N VAL A 64 -9.00 -19.50 5.10
CA VAL A 64 -10.35 -19.52 5.68
C VAL A 64 -11.34 -20.30 4.81
N LEU A 65 -11.32 -20.07 3.50
CA LEU A 65 -12.23 -20.75 2.58
C LEU A 65 -11.92 -22.25 2.46
N GLN A 66 -10.65 -22.64 2.58
CA GLN A 66 -10.26 -24.04 2.64
C GLN A 66 -10.80 -24.71 3.90
N ASP A 67 -10.66 -24.09 5.07
CA ASP A 67 -11.21 -24.61 6.32
C ASP A 67 -12.74 -24.71 6.28
N ASP A 68 -13.41 -23.77 5.60
CA ASP A 68 -14.87 -23.79 5.44
C ASP A 68 -15.33 -24.80 4.40
N ALA A 69 -14.54 -25.07 3.35
CA ALA A 69 -14.82 -26.10 2.36
C ALA A 69 -14.94 -27.49 3.00
N ASP A 70 -14.20 -27.78 4.06
CA ASP A 70 -14.31 -29.05 4.79
C ASP A 70 -15.61 -29.16 5.60
N LYS A 71 -16.21 -28.02 5.96
CA LYS A 71 -17.39 -27.92 6.85
C LYS A 71 -18.73 -27.88 6.11
N VAL A 72 -18.74 -27.65 4.79
CA VAL A 72 -19.99 -27.71 4.01
C VAL A 72 -20.48 -29.16 3.88
N ASP A 73 -21.73 -29.32 3.45
CA ASP A 73 -22.31 -30.64 3.22
C ASP A 73 -21.54 -31.45 2.16
N ALA A 74 -21.67 -32.78 2.22
CA ALA A 74 -20.92 -33.69 1.36
C ALA A 74 -21.21 -33.47 -0.13
N ALA A 75 -22.40 -32.99 -0.50
CA ALA A 75 -22.76 -32.72 -1.89
C ALA A 75 -22.07 -31.46 -2.45
N THR A 76 -21.69 -30.53 -1.58
CA THR A 76 -21.09 -29.23 -1.93
C THR A 76 -19.57 -29.20 -1.74
N ARG A 77 -19.02 -30.09 -0.90
CA ARG A 77 -17.59 -30.13 -0.53
C ARG A 77 -16.65 -30.14 -1.74
N GLN A 78 -16.88 -30.99 -2.73
CA GLN A 78 -16.02 -31.06 -3.92
C GLN A 78 -15.98 -29.71 -4.65
N LYS A 79 -17.13 -29.07 -4.85
CA LYS A 79 -17.20 -27.76 -5.52
C LYS A 79 -16.47 -26.68 -4.72
N ALA A 80 -16.52 -26.74 -3.39
CA ALA A 80 -15.79 -25.81 -2.54
C ALA A 80 -14.26 -26.00 -2.66
N HIS A 81 -13.76 -27.25 -2.72
CA HIS A 81 -12.35 -27.51 -2.98
C HIS A 81 -11.90 -27.08 -4.38
N ASP A 82 -12.75 -27.28 -5.40
CA ASP A 82 -12.48 -26.85 -6.77
C ASP A 82 -12.37 -25.32 -6.83
N ALA A 83 -13.26 -24.60 -6.14
CA ALA A 83 -13.21 -23.15 -6.02
C ALA A 83 -11.95 -22.66 -5.30
N VAL A 84 -11.58 -23.27 -4.17
CA VAL A 84 -10.31 -22.99 -3.47
C VAL A 84 -9.10 -23.23 -4.38
N THR A 85 -9.14 -24.27 -5.21
CA THR A 85 -8.07 -24.56 -6.19
C THR A 85 -7.99 -23.49 -7.28
N ALA A 86 -9.13 -23.01 -7.78
CA ALA A 86 -9.17 -21.90 -8.71
C ALA A 86 -8.60 -20.61 -8.10
N LEU A 87 -8.96 -20.29 -6.84
CA LEU A 87 -8.41 -19.14 -6.11
C LEU A 87 -6.89 -19.22 -5.96
N LYS A 88 -6.35 -20.41 -5.61
CA LYS A 88 -4.90 -20.64 -5.55
C LYS A 88 -4.21 -20.38 -6.88
N THR A 89 -4.83 -20.80 -7.99
CA THR A 89 -4.30 -20.55 -9.34
C THR A 89 -4.19 -19.04 -9.64
N VAL A 90 -5.21 -18.26 -9.27
CA VAL A 90 -5.18 -16.79 -9.42
C VAL A 90 -4.14 -16.16 -8.51
N ARG A 91 -4.01 -16.63 -7.26
CA ARG A 91 -2.97 -16.20 -6.30
C ARG A 91 -1.58 -16.48 -6.84
N ASP A 92 -1.33 -17.65 -7.42
CA ASP A 92 -0.03 -18.03 -7.98
C ASP A 92 0.33 -17.16 -9.19
N THR A 93 -0.67 -16.79 -10.01
CA THR A 93 -0.50 -15.82 -11.10
C THR A 93 -0.09 -14.46 -10.54
N TYR A 94 -0.80 -13.96 -9.52
CA TYR A 94 -0.48 -12.70 -8.85
C TYR A 94 0.94 -12.73 -8.24
N LYS A 95 1.30 -13.82 -7.57
CA LYS A 95 2.63 -14.02 -6.97
C LYS A 95 3.74 -13.97 -8.02
N LYS A 96 3.55 -14.62 -9.18
CA LYS A 96 4.54 -14.64 -10.25
C LYS A 96 4.87 -13.23 -10.76
N GLU A 97 3.85 -12.37 -10.86
CA GLU A 97 4.05 -10.96 -11.22
C GLU A 97 4.84 -10.19 -10.15
N ILE A 98 4.55 -10.42 -8.86
CA ILE A 98 5.35 -9.85 -7.76
C ILE A 98 6.80 -10.30 -7.84
N ASP A 99 7.03 -11.61 -7.99
CA ASP A 99 8.39 -12.17 -8.04
C ASP A 99 9.19 -11.56 -9.21
N SER A 100 8.53 -11.31 -10.35
CA SER A 100 9.11 -10.61 -11.50
C SER A 100 9.52 -9.18 -11.17
N VAL A 101 8.66 -8.42 -10.48
CA VAL A 101 8.95 -7.04 -10.05
C VAL A 101 10.07 -7.01 -9.01
N VAL A 102 10.07 -7.94 -8.06
CA VAL A 102 11.13 -8.05 -7.03
C VAL A 102 12.48 -8.34 -7.68
N ALA A 103 12.53 -9.27 -8.64
CA ALA A 103 13.75 -9.61 -9.36
C ALA A 103 14.30 -8.43 -10.18
N GLN A 104 13.43 -7.60 -10.76
CA GLN A 104 13.81 -6.47 -11.61
C GLN A 104 13.94 -5.14 -10.85
N GLY A 105 13.58 -5.10 -9.56
CA GLY A 105 13.08 -3.91 -8.86
C GLY A 105 13.88 -2.61 -9.03
N ARG A 106 15.22 -2.65 -8.97
CA ARG A 106 16.09 -1.46 -9.12
C ARG A 106 16.38 -1.07 -10.57
N GLN A 107 16.09 -1.96 -11.52
CA GLN A 107 16.38 -1.79 -12.94
C GLN A 107 15.15 -1.30 -13.72
N MET A 108 13.97 -1.32 -13.10
CA MET A 108 12.74 -0.88 -13.74
C MET A 108 12.69 0.65 -13.90
N THR A 109 12.30 1.10 -15.09
CA THR A 109 11.91 2.50 -15.30
C THR A 109 10.56 2.79 -14.63
N VAL A 110 10.23 4.07 -14.49
CA VAL A 110 8.90 4.51 -13.99
C VAL A 110 7.76 3.91 -14.82
N ASP A 111 7.91 3.84 -16.14
CA ASP A 111 6.92 3.26 -17.04
C ASP A 111 6.79 1.74 -16.84
N GLN A 112 7.91 1.03 -16.70
CA GLN A 112 7.92 -0.41 -16.43
C GLN A 112 7.27 -0.74 -15.08
N LEU A 113 7.55 0.05 -14.04
CA LEU A 113 6.91 -0.13 -12.74
C LEU A 113 5.40 0.15 -12.82
N ARG A 114 4.97 1.17 -13.56
CA ARG A 114 3.55 1.47 -13.77
C ARG A 114 2.84 0.31 -14.48
N THR A 115 3.44 -0.22 -15.54
CA THR A 115 2.91 -1.37 -16.28
C THR A 115 2.82 -2.60 -15.38
N ALA A 116 3.85 -2.89 -14.59
CA ALA A 116 3.82 -4.03 -13.67
C ALA A 116 2.75 -3.87 -12.59
N ARG A 117 2.53 -2.66 -12.07
CA ARG A 117 1.43 -2.37 -11.14
C ARG A 117 0.07 -2.60 -11.79
N ALA A 118 -0.11 -2.18 -13.04
CA ALA A 118 -1.35 -2.42 -13.78
C ALA A 118 -1.57 -3.92 -14.05
N ALA A 119 -0.51 -4.69 -14.30
CA ALA A 119 -0.59 -6.14 -14.50
C ALA A 119 -1.07 -6.90 -13.26
N LEU A 120 -0.83 -6.37 -12.05
CA LEU A 120 -1.32 -6.93 -10.80
C LEU A 120 -2.83 -6.72 -10.59
N GLU A 121 -3.44 -5.70 -11.20
CA GLU A 121 -4.85 -5.36 -10.96
C GLU A 121 -5.83 -6.42 -11.47
N ALA A 122 -5.58 -6.98 -12.65
CA ALA A 122 -6.45 -8.00 -13.24
C ALA A 122 -6.55 -9.29 -12.39
N PRO A 123 -5.44 -9.97 -12.04
CA PRO A 123 -5.51 -11.16 -11.17
C PRO A 123 -6.07 -10.85 -9.79
N TYR A 124 -5.79 -9.67 -9.22
CA TYR A 124 -6.37 -9.29 -7.93
C TYR A 124 -7.90 -9.11 -8.03
N LYS A 125 -8.41 -8.42 -9.06
CA LYS A 125 -9.87 -8.28 -9.29
C LYS A 125 -10.56 -9.61 -9.56
N GLN A 126 -9.89 -10.50 -10.31
CA GLN A 126 -10.38 -11.84 -10.57
C GLN A 126 -10.52 -12.62 -9.26
N PHE A 127 -9.54 -12.53 -8.37
CA PHE A 127 -9.59 -13.16 -7.05
C PHE A 127 -10.75 -12.61 -6.20
N ASP A 128 -10.87 -11.28 -6.08
CA ASP A 128 -11.95 -10.68 -5.28
C ASP A 128 -13.34 -11.05 -5.84
N SER A 129 -13.49 -11.07 -7.16
CA SER A 129 -14.75 -11.48 -7.81
C SER A 129 -15.07 -12.96 -7.56
N ALA A 130 -14.07 -13.83 -7.60
CA ALA A 130 -14.23 -15.26 -7.32
C ALA A 130 -14.63 -15.50 -5.87
N VAL A 131 -13.99 -14.82 -4.91
CA VAL A 131 -14.37 -14.89 -3.49
C VAL A 131 -15.83 -14.46 -3.28
N ASP A 132 -16.27 -13.36 -3.91
CA ASP A 132 -17.67 -12.92 -3.80
C ASP A 132 -18.65 -13.94 -4.42
N ALA A 133 -18.29 -14.55 -5.55
CA ALA A 133 -19.07 -15.60 -6.18
C ALA A 133 -19.17 -16.84 -5.29
N ASP A 134 -18.07 -17.28 -4.69
CA ASP A 134 -18.01 -18.44 -3.79
C ASP A 134 -18.84 -18.21 -2.51
N VAL A 135 -18.73 -17.01 -1.93
CA VAL A 135 -19.55 -16.58 -0.79
C VAL A 135 -21.05 -16.67 -1.10
N ALA A 136 -21.45 -16.35 -2.34
CA ALA A 136 -22.84 -16.47 -2.79
C ALA A 136 -23.23 -17.92 -3.08
N GLN A 137 -22.38 -18.66 -3.80
CA GLN A 137 -22.62 -20.02 -4.27
C GLN A 137 -22.72 -21.01 -3.10
N PHE A 138 -21.80 -20.93 -2.14
CA PHE A 138 -21.74 -21.82 -0.98
C PHE A 138 -22.62 -21.34 0.18
N LYS A 139 -23.35 -20.23 -0.02
CA LYS A 139 -24.25 -19.63 0.98
C LYS A 139 -23.60 -19.44 2.34
N LEU A 140 -22.32 -19.03 2.34
CA LEU A 140 -21.58 -18.79 3.57
C LEU A 140 -22.37 -17.88 4.49
N ASP A 141 -22.49 -18.25 5.76
CA ASP A 141 -23.24 -17.48 6.72
C ASP A 141 -22.50 -16.19 7.12
N VAL A 142 -23.11 -15.40 7.99
CA VAL A 142 -22.50 -14.13 8.42
C VAL A 142 -21.19 -14.34 9.18
N ALA A 143 -21.06 -15.43 9.96
CA ALA A 143 -19.86 -15.71 10.72
C ALA A 143 -18.70 -16.11 9.79
N GLN A 144 -18.97 -16.94 8.78
CA GLN A 144 -17.99 -17.34 7.77
C GLN A 144 -17.53 -16.14 6.92
N ARG A 145 -18.47 -15.29 6.48
CA ARG A 145 -18.13 -14.04 5.78
C ARG A 145 -17.32 -13.09 6.65
N LYS A 146 -17.61 -13.02 7.95
CA LYS A 146 -16.85 -12.22 8.92
C LYS A 146 -15.42 -12.76 9.04
N ALA A 147 -15.25 -14.07 9.14
CA ALA A 147 -13.95 -14.72 9.25
C ALA A 147 -13.02 -14.39 8.07
N VAL A 148 -13.55 -14.34 6.84
CA VAL A 148 -12.77 -13.94 5.65
C VAL A 148 -12.22 -12.52 5.80
N VAL A 149 -13.05 -11.56 6.22
CA VAL A 149 -12.59 -10.16 6.38
C VAL A 149 -11.67 -9.99 7.58
N GLU A 150 -11.94 -10.68 8.69
CA GLU A 150 -11.03 -10.71 9.84
C GLU A 150 -9.65 -11.25 9.45
N ALA A 151 -9.60 -12.32 8.64
CA ALA A 151 -8.36 -12.90 8.16
C ALA A 151 -7.56 -11.92 7.28
N ARG A 152 -8.24 -11.22 6.37
CA ARG A 152 -7.59 -10.18 5.54
C ARG A 152 -7.03 -9.03 6.38
N LEU A 153 -7.81 -8.51 7.34
CA LEU A 153 -7.35 -7.43 8.22
C LEU A 153 -6.19 -7.86 9.13
N LYS A 154 -6.21 -9.11 9.62
CA LYS A 154 -5.09 -9.68 10.37
C LYS A 154 -3.84 -9.85 9.50
N ALA A 155 -3.99 -10.25 8.25
CA ALA A 155 -2.89 -10.36 7.29
C ALA A 155 -2.28 -8.99 6.99
N GLU A 156 -3.11 -7.98 6.70
CA GLU A 156 -2.69 -6.57 6.54
C GLU A 156 -1.89 -6.11 7.78
N GLN A 157 -2.46 -6.25 8.98
CA GLN A 157 -1.80 -5.84 10.22
C GLN A 157 -0.46 -6.55 10.41
N SER A 158 -0.43 -7.87 10.26
CA SER A 158 0.77 -8.69 10.50
C SER A 158 1.87 -8.36 9.49
N TYR A 159 1.50 -8.16 8.23
CA TYR A 159 2.42 -7.78 7.17
C TYR A 159 3.13 -6.45 7.51
N TRP A 160 2.36 -5.41 7.87
CA TRP A 160 2.96 -4.12 8.20
C TRP A 160 3.78 -4.12 9.49
N LEU A 161 3.39 -4.91 10.49
CA LEU A 161 4.24 -5.10 11.68
C LEU A 161 5.57 -5.78 11.33
N GLY A 162 5.56 -6.76 10.41
CA GLY A 162 6.77 -7.38 9.88
C GLY A 162 7.67 -6.37 9.17
N VAL A 163 7.11 -5.57 8.25
CA VAL A 163 7.85 -4.50 7.53
C VAL A 163 8.47 -3.50 8.52
N ALA A 164 7.72 -3.09 9.55
CA ALA A 164 8.25 -2.18 10.57
C ALA A 164 9.41 -2.81 11.36
N SER A 165 9.30 -4.10 11.70
CA SER A 165 10.37 -4.85 12.39
C SER A 165 11.63 -4.94 11.53
N ASP A 166 11.48 -5.26 10.25
CA ASP A 166 12.61 -5.36 9.30
C ASP A 166 13.31 -4.02 9.09
N LEU A 167 12.54 -2.93 9.01
CA LEU A 167 13.10 -1.58 8.95
C LEU A 167 13.82 -1.24 10.25
N GLN A 168 13.23 -1.56 11.41
CA GLN A 168 13.81 -1.27 12.71
C GLN A 168 15.12 -2.04 12.94
N ALA A 169 15.24 -3.28 12.46
CA ALA A 169 16.48 -4.04 12.47
C ALA A 169 17.59 -3.37 11.64
N LYS A 170 17.23 -2.78 10.49
CA LYS A 170 18.19 -2.09 9.60
C LYS A 170 18.65 -0.73 10.14
N VAL A 171 17.86 -0.08 10.99
CA VAL A 171 18.19 1.22 11.63
C VAL A 171 19.36 1.10 12.60
N ALA A 172 19.59 -0.08 13.20
CA ALA A 172 20.66 -0.31 14.15
C ALA A 172 22.06 -0.01 13.57
N ASP A 173 22.24 -0.19 12.26
CA ASP A 173 23.52 -0.04 11.57
C ASP A 173 23.68 1.33 10.86
N MET A 174 22.73 2.26 11.04
CA MET A 174 22.67 3.53 10.30
C MET A 174 23.27 4.72 11.06
N THR A 175 23.72 5.75 10.32
CA THR A 175 24.13 7.04 10.90
C THR A 175 22.92 7.81 11.45
N ALA A 176 23.16 8.78 12.34
CA ALA A 176 22.09 9.55 12.98
C ALA A 176 21.12 10.19 11.97
N GLU A 177 21.64 10.77 10.89
CA GLU A 177 20.85 11.44 9.85
C GLU A 177 20.00 10.45 9.02
N GLN A 178 20.49 9.23 8.81
CA GLN A 178 19.76 8.17 8.11
C GLN A 178 18.66 7.57 9.00
N ARG A 179 18.92 7.47 10.31
CA ARG A 179 17.97 6.93 11.28
C ARG A 179 16.69 7.76 11.34
N ASP A 180 16.78 9.08 11.45
CA ASP A 180 15.59 9.95 11.57
C ASP A 180 14.60 9.76 10.39
N ALA A 181 15.13 9.66 9.16
CA ALA A 181 14.30 9.45 7.97
C ALA A 181 13.64 8.06 7.93
N VAL A 182 14.33 7.02 8.41
CA VAL A 182 13.79 5.65 8.46
C VAL A 182 12.83 5.48 9.64
N GLU A 183 13.06 6.15 10.75
CA GLU A 183 12.21 6.12 11.93
C GLU A 183 10.83 6.75 11.68
N ALA A 184 10.80 7.85 10.90
CA ALA A 184 9.55 8.41 10.38
C ALA A 184 8.77 7.40 9.49
N ARG A 185 9.48 6.62 8.66
CA ARG A 185 8.86 5.55 7.84
C ARG A 185 8.34 4.41 8.70
N ILE A 186 9.09 3.99 9.72
CA ILE A 186 8.65 2.98 10.70
C ILE A 186 7.37 3.43 11.40
N ALA A 187 7.29 4.70 11.83
CA ALA A 187 6.09 5.25 12.45
C ALA A 187 4.88 5.20 11.50
N ALA A 188 5.07 5.58 10.23
CA ALA A 188 4.01 5.51 9.22
C ALA A 188 3.51 4.07 8.97
N VAL A 189 4.43 3.09 8.89
CA VAL A 189 4.09 1.67 8.74
C VAL A 189 3.33 1.15 9.97
N LYS A 190 3.78 1.49 11.19
CA LYS A 190 3.08 1.13 12.43
C LYS A 190 1.68 1.75 12.50
N ALA A 191 1.49 2.98 12.00
CA ALA A 191 0.18 3.60 11.92
C ALA A 191 -0.78 2.83 10.98
N ARG A 192 -0.27 2.28 9.87
CA ARG A 192 -1.06 1.44 8.96
C ARG A 192 -1.49 0.13 9.63
N ALA A 193 -0.58 -0.53 10.34
CA ALA A 193 -0.90 -1.71 11.14
C ALA A 193 -1.96 -1.40 12.22
N ALA A 194 -1.84 -0.26 12.90
CA ALA A 194 -2.80 0.18 13.91
C ALA A 194 -4.19 0.45 13.30
N ALA A 195 -4.26 1.04 12.10
CA ALA A 195 -5.51 1.27 11.39
C ALA A 195 -6.21 -0.06 11.05
N ALA A 196 -5.48 -1.07 10.57
CA ALA A 196 -6.02 -2.41 10.33
C ALA A 196 -6.54 -3.06 11.63
N GLY A 197 -5.77 -2.96 12.72
CA GLY A 197 -6.18 -3.45 14.04
C GLY A 197 -7.43 -2.75 14.60
N ALA A 198 -7.57 -1.44 14.39
CA ALA A 198 -8.76 -0.69 14.78
C ALA A 198 -9.99 -1.13 13.98
N ARG A 199 -9.84 -1.40 12.68
CA ARG A 199 -10.91 -1.98 11.85
C ARG A 199 -11.30 -3.38 12.32
N LEU A 200 -10.32 -4.21 12.66
CA LEU A 200 -10.55 -5.55 13.21
C LEU A 200 -11.32 -5.49 14.54
N THR A 201 -10.95 -4.56 15.42
CA THR A 201 -11.65 -4.35 16.70
C THR A 201 -13.10 -3.96 16.46
N LYS A 202 -13.34 -2.96 15.59
CA LYS A 202 -14.70 -2.54 15.22
C LYS A 202 -15.51 -3.70 14.64
N LEU A 203 -14.89 -4.51 13.78
CA LEU A 203 -15.49 -5.71 13.20
C LEU A 203 -15.87 -6.73 14.27
N SER A 204 -14.98 -6.99 15.23
CA SER A 204 -15.24 -7.95 16.31
C SER A 204 -16.48 -7.57 17.14
N THR A 205 -16.67 -6.27 17.39
CA THR A 205 -17.78 -5.70 18.17
C THR A 205 -19.06 -5.43 17.37
N ALA A 206 -19.01 -5.48 16.03
CA ALA A 206 -20.16 -5.17 15.19
C ALA A 206 -21.23 -6.25 15.29
N SER A 207 -22.47 -5.84 15.55
CA SER A 207 -23.65 -6.70 15.40
C SER A 207 -23.86 -7.07 13.92
N ARG A 208 -24.71 -8.08 13.63
CA ARG A 208 -25.04 -8.49 12.25
C ARG A 208 -25.54 -7.35 11.36
N THR A 209 -26.30 -6.39 11.92
CA THR A 209 -26.78 -5.21 11.19
C THR A 209 -25.66 -4.21 10.93
N ALA A 210 -24.80 -3.98 11.92
CA ALA A 210 -23.63 -3.11 11.79
C ALA A 210 -22.58 -3.68 10.80
N TRP A 211 -22.51 -5.00 10.68
CA TRP A 211 -21.66 -5.69 9.70
C TRP A 211 -22.04 -5.38 8.24
N SER A 212 -23.34 -5.35 7.90
CA SER A 212 -23.78 -5.01 6.54
C SER A 212 -23.41 -3.56 6.15
N ALA A 213 -23.50 -2.62 7.09
CA ALA A 213 -23.07 -1.24 6.90
C ALA A 213 -21.55 -1.10 6.76
N LEU A 214 -20.79 -1.86 7.55
CA LEU A 214 -19.33 -1.92 7.47
C LEU A 214 -18.85 -2.52 6.13
N LYS A 215 -19.51 -3.56 5.62
CA LYS A 215 -19.21 -4.15 4.30
C LYS A 215 -19.36 -3.12 3.17
N GLN A 216 -20.45 -2.35 3.17
CA GLN A 216 -20.66 -1.26 2.21
C GLN A 216 -19.58 -0.16 2.35
N GLY A 217 -19.20 0.19 3.59
CA GLY A 217 -18.09 1.11 3.84
C GLY A 217 -16.74 0.60 3.31
N PHE A 218 -16.45 -0.71 3.43
CA PHE A 218 -15.23 -1.32 2.89
C PHE A 218 -15.21 -1.32 1.36
N ILE A 219 -16.30 -1.75 0.71
CA ILE A 219 -16.46 -1.70 -0.74
C ILE A 219 -16.29 -0.26 -1.24
N ASN A 220 -16.98 0.70 -0.61
CA ASN A 220 -16.87 2.12 -0.97
C ASN A 220 -15.47 2.67 -0.72
N SER A 221 -14.76 2.27 0.35
CA SER A 221 -13.39 2.72 0.60
C SER A 221 -12.38 2.19 -0.43
N ARG A 222 -12.57 0.94 -0.88
CA ARG A 222 -11.76 0.33 -1.94
C ARG A 222 -12.04 0.99 -3.30
N GLN A 223 -13.30 1.35 -3.55
CA GLN A 223 -13.72 2.05 -4.76
C GLN A 223 -13.22 3.50 -4.78
N ILE A 224 -13.32 4.24 -3.68
CA ILE A 224 -12.77 5.60 -3.53
C ILE A 224 -11.25 5.61 -3.69
N LEU A 225 -10.53 4.61 -3.16
CA LEU A 225 -9.09 4.50 -3.36
C LEU A 225 -8.74 4.15 -4.82
N SER A 226 -9.50 3.27 -5.47
CA SER A 226 -9.37 2.96 -6.90
C SER A 226 -9.63 4.19 -7.77
N ASP A 227 -10.65 4.98 -7.45
CA ASP A 227 -11.04 6.20 -8.17
C ASP A 227 -10.04 7.34 -7.94
N ALA A 228 -9.44 7.43 -6.74
CA ALA A 228 -8.36 8.37 -6.44
C ALA A 228 -7.06 8.07 -7.21
N TYR A 229 -6.90 6.86 -7.75
CA TYR A 229 -5.77 6.47 -8.61
C TYR A 229 -6.17 6.24 -10.08
N ALA A 230 -7.44 6.41 -10.43
CA ALA A 230 -7.85 6.52 -11.82
C ALA A 230 -7.38 7.89 -12.33
N PRO A 231 -6.60 7.97 -13.44
CA PRO A 231 -6.35 9.26 -14.03
C PRO A 231 -7.69 9.88 -14.39
N ASN A 232 -7.96 11.09 -13.89
CA ASN A 232 -9.10 11.91 -14.31
C ASN A 232 -9.17 11.84 -15.84
N ARG A 233 -10.29 11.33 -16.36
CA ARG A 233 -10.58 11.41 -17.79
C ARG A 233 -10.73 12.85 -18.22
#